data_AF-A0A6H0G040-F1
#
_entry.id   AF-A0A6H0G040-F1
#
_cell.length_a   1.000
_cell.length_b   1.000
_cell.length_c   1.000
_cell.angle_alpha   90.00
_cell.angle_beta   90.00
_cell.angle_gamma   90.00
#
_symmetry.space_group_name_H-M   'P 1'
#
loop_
_entity.id
_entity.type
_entity.pdbx_description
1 polymer ?
#
loop_
_entity_poly.entity_id
_entity_poly.type
_entity_poly.pdbx_seq_one_letter_code
_entity_poly.pdbx_strand_id
1 'polypeptide(L)'
;MFINKFKYIGLLPLLAFSNLSYADDFGCKAVLCFAGGKGLSECASTILEVKKRLAKGKGFPHCSFVKADGSYGDNVVSQSNVWTRNLGRDNNVCPDGTITDWYKKKNFKCNAITVTFKGANQDGSDLTQEINW
;
A
#
# COMPACT_ATOMS: atom_id res chain seq x y z
N MET A 1 -14.41 39.44 -39.27
CA MET A 1 -14.30 37.98 -39.16
C MET A 1 -14.06 37.66 -37.69
N PHE A 2 -15.07 37.09 -37.03
CA PHE A 2 -15.15 36.86 -35.59
C PHE A 2 -15.09 35.35 -35.32
N ILE A 3 -14.44 34.95 -34.20
CA ILE A 3 -14.61 33.67 -33.45
C ILE A 3 -13.88 32.47 -34.10
N ASN A 4 -13.08 31.60 -33.46
CA ASN A 4 -12.93 31.20 -32.04
C ASN A 4 -11.54 30.60 -31.76
N LYS A 5 -10.95 30.90 -30.59
CA LYS A 5 -9.87 30.09 -29.98
C LYS A 5 -10.51 28.94 -29.19
N PHE A 6 -10.51 27.73 -29.73
CA PHE A 6 -10.97 26.54 -29.02
C PHE A 6 -9.93 26.13 -27.96
N LYS A 7 -10.21 26.54 -26.73
CA LYS A 7 -9.52 26.14 -25.50
C LYS A 7 -9.95 24.71 -25.18
N TYR A 8 -9.12 23.72 -25.49
CA TYR A 8 -9.37 22.33 -25.10
C TYR A 8 -9.24 22.21 -23.58
N ILE A 9 -10.41 22.24 -22.93
CA ILE A 9 -10.63 21.77 -21.57
C ILE A 9 -10.52 20.25 -21.64
N GLY A 10 -9.32 19.72 -21.36
CA GLY A 10 -9.09 18.30 -21.16
C GLY A 10 -9.70 17.89 -19.82
N LEU A 11 -10.99 17.55 -19.86
CA LEU A 11 -11.74 16.96 -18.75
C LEU A 11 -11.22 15.53 -18.55
N LEU A 12 -10.24 15.34 -17.66
CA LEU A 12 -9.87 14.00 -17.21
C LEU A 12 -11.09 13.39 -16.48
N PRO A 13 -11.51 12.16 -16.82
CA PRO A 13 -12.56 11.49 -16.05
C PRO A 13 -11.96 11.16 -14.68
N LEU A 14 -12.32 11.96 -13.67
CA LEU A 14 -12.27 11.56 -12.28
C LEU A 14 -13.13 10.30 -12.17
N LEU A 15 -12.49 9.14 -12.09
CA LEU A 15 -13.15 7.90 -11.74
C LEU A 15 -13.86 8.12 -10.41
N ALA A 16 -15.18 8.22 -10.48
CA ALA A 16 -16.05 8.37 -9.33
C ALA A 16 -16.05 7.04 -8.56
N PHE A 17 -15.22 6.96 -7.52
CA PHE A 17 -15.37 5.96 -6.47
C PHE A 17 -16.54 6.38 -5.58
N SER A 18 -17.76 6.28 -6.11
CA SER A 18 -18.97 6.53 -5.34
C SER A 18 -19.32 5.30 -4.50
N ASN A 19 -19.12 5.45 -3.18
CA ASN A 19 -19.71 4.68 -2.08
C ASN A 19 -19.13 3.28 -1.78
N LEU A 20 -17.97 3.25 -1.12
CA LEU A 20 -17.61 2.13 -0.23
C LEU A 20 -18.09 2.46 1.18
N SER A 21 -19.21 1.86 1.59
CA SER A 21 -19.79 2.00 2.93
C SER A 21 -19.09 1.09 3.94
N TYR A 22 -18.16 1.68 4.69
CA TYR A 22 -17.83 1.55 6.12
C TYR A 22 -18.00 0.17 6.78
N ALA A 23 -16.86 -0.50 7.01
CA ALA A 23 -16.69 -1.46 8.12
C ALA A 23 -15.23 -1.55 8.62
N ASP A 24 -14.22 -1.22 7.81
CA ASP A 24 -12.85 -0.90 8.28
C ASP A 24 -12.11 0.00 7.26
N ASP A 25 -12.41 1.30 7.26
CA ASP A 25 -11.86 2.28 6.29
C ASP A 25 -10.33 2.24 6.20
N PHE A 26 -9.66 2.04 7.34
CA PHE A 26 -8.20 2.00 7.39
C PHE A 26 -7.65 0.77 6.69
N GLY A 27 -8.22 -0.41 6.96
CA GLY A 27 -7.81 -1.67 6.35
C GLY A 27 -7.93 -1.64 4.83
N CYS A 28 -9.09 -1.23 4.32
CA CYS A 28 -9.33 -1.15 2.89
C CYS A 28 -8.50 -0.06 2.21
N LYS A 29 -8.33 1.10 2.86
CA LYS A 29 -7.43 2.15 2.37
C LYS A 29 -5.99 1.66 2.31
N ALA A 30 -5.53 0.91 3.32
CA ALA A 30 -4.19 0.31 3.30
C ALA A 30 -4.03 -0.67 2.15
N VAL A 31 -4.98 -1.61 1.97
CA VAL A 31 -4.96 -2.54 0.84
C VAL A 31 -4.85 -1.79 -0.49
N LEU A 32 -5.70 -0.79 -0.73
CA LEU A 32 -5.69 0.00 -1.95
C LEU A 32 -4.36 0.75 -2.15
N CYS A 33 -3.84 1.37 -1.09
CA CYS A 33 -2.59 2.14 -1.16
C CYS A 33 -1.36 1.29 -1.47
N PHE A 34 -1.31 0.04 -0.99
CA PHE A 34 -0.22 -0.86 -1.31
C PHE A 34 -0.45 -1.56 -2.65
N ALA A 35 -1.67 -1.97 -2.98
CA ALA A 35 -2.00 -2.61 -4.26
C ALA A 35 -1.87 -1.67 -5.47
N GLY A 36 -2.26 -0.40 -5.32
CA GLY A 36 -2.24 0.60 -6.40
C GLY A 36 -0.87 1.18 -6.75
N GLY A 37 0.19 0.77 -6.06
CA GLY A 37 1.56 1.23 -6.28
C GLY A 37 2.02 2.32 -5.29
N LYS A 38 3.26 2.18 -4.80
CA LYS A 38 3.89 3.12 -3.87
C LYS A 38 4.23 4.41 -4.63
N GLY A 39 3.42 5.47 -4.46
CA GLY A 39 3.69 6.76 -5.11
C GLY A 39 2.57 7.80 -4.99
N LEU A 40 1.37 7.40 -4.58
CA LEU A 40 0.26 8.32 -4.37
C LEU A 40 0.48 9.14 -3.11
N SER A 41 0.48 10.48 -3.24
CA SER A 41 0.67 11.39 -2.10
C SER A 41 -0.39 11.19 -1.01
N GLU A 42 -1.62 10.82 -1.39
CA GLU A 42 -2.70 10.53 -0.45
C GLU A 42 -2.47 9.27 0.40
N CYS A 43 -1.55 8.40 -0.02
CA CYS A 43 -1.23 7.16 0.66
C CYS A 43 -0.09 7.29 1.67
N ALA A 44 0.64 8.42 1.69
CA ALA A 44 1.80 8.60 2.55
C ALA A 44 1.48 8.40 4.04
N SER A 45 0.38 9.00 4.52
CA SER A 45 -0.06 8.88 5.92
C SER A 45 -0.50 7.46 6.27
N THR A 46 -1.23 6.80 5.37
CA THR A 46 -1.68 5.42 5.54
C THR A 46 -0.49 4.44 5.56
N ILE A 47 0.45 4.58 4.61
CA ILE A 47 1.68 3.76 4.57
C ILE A 47 2.48 3.92 5.87
N LEU A 48 2.65 5.16 6.34
CA LEU A 48 3.34 5.45 7.59
C LEU A 48 2.64 4.78 8.79
N GLU A 49 1.31 4.84 8.85
CA GLU A 49 0.56 4.19 9.93
C GLU A 49 0.65 2.67 9.86
N VAL A 50 0.57 2.07 8.67
CA VAL A 50 0.79 0.62 8.48
C VAL A 50 2.16 0.23 9.00
N LYS A 51 3.23 0.93 8.59
CA LYS A 51 4.59 0.66 9.07
C LYS A 51 4.72 0.81 10.59
N LYS A 52 4.10 1.83 11.20
CA LYS A 52 4.04 1.99 12.66
C LYS A 52 3.34 0.83 13.35
N ARG A 53 2.26 0.29 12.77
CA ARG A 53 1.54 -0.88 13.32
C ARG A 53 2.38 -2.15 13.20
N LEU A 54 3.03 -2.37 12.06
CA LEU A 54 3.97 -3.47 11.85
C LEU A 54 5.15 -3.41 12.85
N ALA A 55 5.70 -2.22 13.10
CA ALA A 55 6.74 -1.99 14.10
C ALA A 55 6.29 -2.31 15.54
N LYS A 56 4.98 -2.26 15.82
CA LYS A 56 4.38 -2.66 17.10
C LYS A 56 4.02 -4.16 17.14
N GLY A 57 4.40 -4.94 16.13
CA GLY A 57 4.09 -6.37 16.02
C GLY A 57 2.66 -6.69 15.60
N LYS A 58 1.92 -5.72 15.03
CA LYS A 58 0.61 -5.98 14.42
C LYS A 58 0.80 -6.54 13.01
N GLY A 59 -0.16 -7.34 12.53
CA GLY A 59 -0.20 -7.78 11.14
C GLY A 59 -0.56 -6.65 10.17
N PHE A 60 -0.42 -6.93 8.87
CA PHE A 60 -0.92 -6.05 7.83
C PHE A 60 -2.45 -5.89 7.98
N PRO A 61 -3.01 -4.67 7.76
CA PRO A 61 -4.43 -4.44 7.94
C PRO A 61 -5.29 -5.32 7.05
N HIS A 62 -6.37 -5.84 7.61
CA HIS A 62 -7.34 -6.64 6.88
C HIS A 62 -8.41 -5.74 6.28
N CYS A 63 -8.90 -6.08 5.08
CA CYS A 63 -10.05 -5.43 4.48
C CYS A 63 -11.07 -6.50 4.10
N SER A 64 -12.30 -6.32 4.59
CA SER A 64 -13.45 -7.13 4.20
C SER A 64 -14.19 -6.39 3.08
N PHE A 65 -13.96 -6.81 1.83
CA PHE A 65 -14.77 -6.31 0.71
C PHE A 65 -16.10 -7.04 0.71
N VAL A 66 -17.21 -6.31 0.64
CA VAL A 66 -18.52 -6.89 0.36
C VAL A 66 -18.66 -6.98 -1.15
N LYS A 67 -18.84 -8.20 -1.68
CA LYS A 67 -19.12 -8.44 -3.09
C LYS A 67 -20.51 -7.87 -3.44
N ALA A 68 -20.75 -7.60 -4.73
CA ALA A 68 -22.01 -7.03 -5.22
C ALA A 68 -23.25 -7.90 -4.92
N ASP A 69 -23.06 -9.19 -4.64
CA ASP A 69 -24.09 -10.15 -4.24
C ASP A 69 -24.38 -10.15 -2.72
N GLY A 70 -23.76 -9.25 -1.96
CA GLY A 70 -23.90 -9.16 -0.51
C GLY A 70 -23.09 -10.19 0.28
N SER A 71 -22.30 -11.04 -0.40
CA SER A 71 -21.39 -11.95 0.27
C SER A 71 -20.08 -11.26 0.68
N TYR A 72 -19.45 -11.72 1.76
CA TYR A 72 -18.10 -11.28 2.09
C TYR A 72 -17.12 -11.88 1.07
N GLY A 73 -16.30 -11.04 0.46
CA GLY A 73 -15.25 -11.47 -0.44
C GLY A 73 -14.17 -12.28 0.29
N ASP A 74 -13.54 -13.19 -0.44
CA ASP A 74 -12.39 -13.95 0.04
C ASP A 74 -11.28 -13.00 0.51
N ASN A 75 -10.41 -13.47 1.42
CA ASN A 75 -9.25 -12.71 1.87
C ASN A 75 -8.41 -12.25 0.67
N VAL A 76 -8.58 -11.00 0.25
CA VAL A 76 -7.84 -10.40 -0.88
C VAL A 76 -6.37 -10.17 -0.59
N VAL A 77 -5.96 -10.38 0.67
CA VAL A 77 -4.59 -10.21 1.14
C VAL A 77 -4.12 -11.44 1.89
N SER A 78 -2.93 -11.92 1.54
CA SER A 78 -2.17 -12.91 2.29
C SER A 78 -0.83 -12.30 2.71
N GLN A 79 -0.36 -12.60 3.93
CA GLN A 79 0.92 -12.11 4.44
C GLN A 79 1.84 -13.25 4.88
N SER A 80 3.15 -13.04 4.77
CA SER A 80 4.16 -13.90 5.38
C SER A 80 4.31 -13.64 6.88
N ASN A 81 5.06 -14.53 7.55
CA ASN A 81 5.65 -14.19 8.85
C ASN A 81 6.63 -13.02 8.71
N VAL A 82 6.87 -12.31 9.83
CA VAL A 82 7.90 -11.29 9.93
C VAL A 82 9.27 -11.94 9.82
N TRP A 83 10.14 -11.35 9.01
CA TRP A 83 11.54 -11.72 8.91
C TRP A 83 12.41 -10.46 8.96
N THR A 84 13.72 -10.66 9.19
CA THR A 84 14.66 -9.56 9.35
C THR A 84 15.79 -9.67 8.35
N ARG A 85 16.00 -8.63 7.55
CA ARG A 85 17.19 -8.48 6.69
C ARG A 85 18.33 -7.87 7.48
N ASN A 86 19.52 -8.44 7.37
CA ASN A 86 20.74 -7.72 7.77
C ASN A 86 21.22 -6.87 6.59
N LEU A 87 21.39 -5.56 6.80
CA LEU A 87 21.89 -4.63 5.79
C LEU A 87 23.41 -4.42 5.87
N GLY A 88 24.05 -4.90 6.94
CA GLY A 88 25.47 -4.64 7.20
C GLY A 88 25.70 -3.30 7.92
N ARG A 89 26.96 -2.87 7.98
CA ARG A 89 27.36 -1.68 8.74
C ARG A 89 27.17 -0.38 7.97
N ASP A 90 27.28 -0.41 6.66
CA ASP A 90 27.40 0.80 5.83
C ASP A 90 26.14 1.11 5.01
N ASN A 91 25.09 0.29 5.14
CA ASN A 91 23.80 0.53 4.49
C ASN A 91 22.68 0.59 5.53
N ASN A 92 22.01 1.74 5.64
CA ASN A 92 20.86 1.94 6.52
C ASN A 92 19.53 2.03 5.75
N VAL A 93 19.52 1.76 4.44
CA VAL A 93 18.34 1.86 3.58
C VAL A 93 17.81 0.47 3.25
N CYS A 94 16.54 0.23 3.60
CA CYS A 94 15.82 -0.99 3.23
C CYS A 94 15.50 -1.00 1.72
N PRO A 95 15.22 -2.18 1.14
CA PRO A 95 14.92 -2.30 -0.30
C PRO A 95 13.75 -1.45 -0.79
N ASP A 96 12.79 -1.14 0.08
CA ASP A 96 11.65 -0.28 -0.25
C ASP A 96 11.92 1.22 -0.03
N GLY A 97 13.18 1.60 0.24
CA GLY A 97 13.61 2.98 0.50
C GLY A 97 13.46 3.44 1.96
N THR A 98 12.97 2.58 2.86
CA THR A 98 12.86 2.94 4.29
C THR A 98 14.24 3.15 4.91
N ILE A 99 14.43 4.28 5.59
CA ILE A 99 15.67 4.57 6.31
C ILE A 99 15.55 4.04 7.74
N THR A 100 16.50 3.20 8.13
CA THR A 100 16.63 2.70 9.50
C THR A 100 17.41 3.70 10.36
N ASP A 101 17.07 3.78 11.65
CA ASP A 101 17.68 4.73 12.59
C ASP A 101 19.20 4.55 12.70
N TRP A 102 19.95 5.47 12.09
CA TRP A 102 21.42 5.42 11.98
C TRP A 102 22.15 5.53 13.34
N TYR A 103 21.54 6.22 14.28
CA TYR A 103 22.19 6.67 15.53
C TYR A 103 22.32 5.58 16.61
N LYS A 104 21.85 4.35 16.38
CA LYS A 104 21.80 3.30 17.43
C LYS A 104 22.56 2.01 17.14
N LYS A 105 23.10 1.75 15.94
CA LYS A 105 23.58 0.39 15.59
C LYS A 105 24.82 0.34 14.70
N LYS A 106 25.76 -0.54 15.05
CA LYS A 106 26.93 -0.94 14.22
C LYS A 106 26.59 -1.99 13.14
N ASN A 107 25.32 -2.38 13.04
CA ASN A 107 24.81 -3.39 12.10
C ASN A 107 23.31 -3.13 11.85
N PHE A 108 22.98 -2.58 10.69
CA PHE A 108 21.62 -2.18 10.34
C PHE A 108 20.76 -3.39 9.97
N LYS A 109 19.49 -3.32 10.35
CA LYS A 109 18.52 -4.40 10.10
C LYS A 109 17.18 -3.80 9.69
N CYS A 110 16.52 -4.44 8.73
CA CYS A 110 15.14 -4.11 8.34
C CYS A 110 14.25 -5.26 8.72
N ASN A 111 13.14 -4.97 9.40
CA ASN A 111 12.08 -5.95 9.50
C ASN A 111 11.21 -5.87 8.26
N ALA A 112 10.71 -7.00 7.82
CA ALA A 112 9.94 -7.09 6.61
C ALA A 112 8.85 -8.16 6.69
N ILE A 113 7.80 -7.93 5.91
CA ILE A 113 6.81 -8.92 5.51
C ILE A 113 6.66 -8.89 4.00
N THR A 114 6.23 -10.02 3.46
CA THR A 114 5.73 -10.12 2.11
C THR A 114 4.22 -10.12 2.16
N VAL A 115 3.59 -9.23 1.40
CA VAL A 115 2.12 -9.12 1.27
C VAL A 115 1.74 -9.43 -0.17
N THR A 116 0.83 -10.38 -0.35
CA THR A 116 0.28 -10.75 -1.64
C THR A 116 -1.16 -10.28 -1.72
N PHE A 117 -1.43 -9.42 -2.69
CA PHE A 117 -2.74 -8.90 -3.05
C PHE A 117 -3.30 -9.74 -4.20
N LYS A 118 -4.40 -10.45 -3.95
CA LYS A 118 -5.00 -11.37 -4.90
C LYS A 118 -5.65 -10.61 -6.05
N GLY A 119 -5.27 -10.96 -7.28
CA GLY A 119 -5.84 -10.39 -8.51
C GLY A 119 -5.67 -8.88 -8.68
N ALA A 120 -4.65 -8.28 -8.07
CA ALA A 120 -4.45 -6.82 -8.09
C ALA A 120 -3.70 -6.29 -9.32
N ASN A 121 -3.07 -7.16 -10.14
CA ASN A 121 -2.48 -6.73 -11.41
C ASN A 121 -3.56 -6.47 -12.47
N GLN A 122 -3.21 -5.72 -13.52
CA GLN A 122 -4.13 -5.38 -14.62
C GLN A 122 -4.65 -6.61 -15.38
N ASP A 123 -3.83 -7.66 -15.46
CA ASP A 123 -4.14 -8.97 -16.03
C ASP A 123 -4.88 -9.91 -15.06
N GLY A 124 -5.20 -9.44 -13.84
CA GLY A 124 -5.91 -10.22 -12.83
C GLY A 124 -5.03 -11.23 -12.07
N SER A 125 -3.70 -11.18 -12.24
CA SER A 125 -2.76 -11.95 -11.42
C SER A 125 -2.48 -11.30 -10.07
N ASP A 126 -1.86 -12.08 -9.18
CA ASP A 126 -1.48 -11.66 -7.84
C ASP A 126 -0.33 -10.63 -7.88
N LEU A 127 -0.45 -9.58 -7.06
CA LEU A 127 0.63 -8.63 -6.82
C LEU A 127 1.29 -8.94 -5.48
N THR A 128 2.60 -9.17 -5.49
CA THR A 128 3.38 -9.38 -4.26
C THR A 128 4.26 -8.17 -3.97
N GLN A 129 4.23 -7.69 -2.73
CA GLN A 129 5.06 -6.57 -2.28
C GLN A 129 5.79 -6.88 -0.98
N GLU A 130 7.04 -6.44 -0.93
CA GLU A 130 7.80 -6.37 0.31
C GLU A 130 7.53 -5.03 1.02
N ILE A 131 7.21 -5.10 2.30
CA ILE A 131 7.00 -3.94 3.17
C ILE A 131 8.07 -3.98 4.25
N ASN A 132 8.89 -2.93 4.32
CA ASN A 132 9.94 -2.83 5.34
C ASN A 132 9.60 -1.74 6.38
N TRP A 133 10.11 -1.94 7.60
CA TRP A 133 10.07 -0.97 8.70
C TRP A 133 11.24 -1.15 9.68
#